data_AF-A0A3D1ZFN5-F1
#
_entry.id   AF-A0A3D1ZFN5-F1
#
_cell.length_a   1.000
_cell.length_b   1.000
_cell.length_c   1.000
_cell.angle_alpha   90.00
_cell.angle_beta   90.00
_cell.angle_gamma   90.00
#
_symmetry.space_group_name_H-M   'P 1'
#
loop_
_entity.id
_entity.type
_entity.pdbx_description
1 polymer ?
#
loop_
_entity_poly.entity_id
_entity_poly.type
_entity_poly.pdbx_seq_one_letter_code
_entity_poly.pdbx_strand_id
1 'polypeptide(L)'
;MLVEAGYTPMQGVHSVTSDAAKALGLDDLVGTLEAGKEADIIIVDGDPSQDINALWNVDEVFFAGEVVDRGSFDSKTTVRQPPAF
;
A
#
# COMPACT_ATOMS: atom_id res chain seq x y z
N MET A 1 7.55 1.76 -12.06
CA MET A 1 6.72 1.99 -13.28
C MET A 1 5.93 3.30 -13.33
N LEU A 2 4.93 3.62 -12.48
CA LEU A 2 4.13 4.87 -12.66
C LEU A 2 4.90 6.15 -12.32
N VAL A 3 5.61 6.16 -11.19
CA VAL A 3 6.47 7.30 -10.80
C VAL A 3 7.61 7.48 -11.80
N GLU A 4 8.20 6.38 -12.29
CA GLU A 4 9.17 6.40 -13.40
C GLU A 4 8.58 6.97 -14.70
N ALA A 5 7.28 6.76 -14.94
CA ALA A 5 6.56 7.34 -16.07
C ALA A 5 6.18 8.82 -15.85
N GLY A 6 6.66 9.47 -14.78
CA GLY A 6 6.51 10.91 -14.52
C GLY A 6 5.39 11.28 -13.56
N TYR A 7 4.75 10.30 -12.90
CA TYR A 7 3.78 10.57 -11.85
C TYR A 7 4.48 11.03 -10.56
N THR A 8 3.82 11.87 -9.76
CA THR A 8 4.29 12.11 -8.39
C THR A 8 4.12 10.84 -7.55
N PRO A 9 4.90 10.66 -6.46
CA PRO A 9 4.74 9.50 -5.58
C PRO A 9 3.29 9.31 -5.10
N MET A 10 2.63 10.40 -4.68
CA MET A 10 1.24 10.34 -4.24
C MET A 10 0.27 9.98 -5.36
N GLN A 11 0.48 10.42 -6.61
CA GLN A 11 -0.33 9.94 -7.73
C GLN A 11 -0.15 8.42 -7.94
N GLY A 12 1.06 7.90 -7.73
CA GLY A 12 1.31 6.47 -7.68
C GLY A 12 0.49 5.77 -6.59
N VAL A 13 0.47 6.29 -5.36
CA VAL A 13 -0.33 5.75 -4.25
C VAL A 13 -1.83 5.78 -4.58
N HIS A 14 -2.34 6.90 -5.09
CA HIS A 14 -3.76 7.04 -5.43
C HIS A 14 -4.19 6.04 -6.51
N SER A 15 -3.32 5.78 -7.49
CA SER A 15 -3.61 4.86 -8.59
C SER A 15 -3.90 3.43 -8.13
N VAL A 16 -3.32 3.00 -7.00
CA VAL A 16 -3.48 1.64 -6.43
C VAL A 16 -4.42 1.61 -5.21
N THR A 17 -5.01 2.75 -4.85
CA THR A 17 -5.94 2.88 -3.72
C THR A 17 -7.24 3.54 -4.16
N SER A 18 -7.37 4.85 -4.00
CA SER A 18 -8.62 5.59 -4.23
C SER A 18 -9.10 5.51 -5.68
N ASP A 19 -8.19 5.59 -6.64
CA ASP A 19 -8.57 5.60 -8.06
C ASP A 19 -8.97 4.19 -8.53
N ALA A 20 -8.29 3.15 -8.02
CA ALA A 20 -8.67 1.77 -8.26
C ALA A 20 -10.05 1.45 -7.67
N ALA A 21 -10.33 1.89 -6.43
CA ALA A 21 -11.63 1.69 -5.81
C ALA A 21 -12.77 2.36 -6.61
N LYS A 22 -12.57 3.61 -7.04
CA LYS A 22 -13.53 4.33 -7.90
C LYS A 22 -13.74 3.62 -9.24
N ALA A 23 -12.67 3.15 -9.88
CA ALA A 23 -12.76 2.45 -11.16
C ALA A 23 -13.57 1.15 -11.06
N LEU A 24 -13.58 0.52 -9.88
CA LEU A 24 -14.34 -0.70 -9.60
C LEU A 24 -15.73 -0.44 -9.00
N GLY A 25 -16.08 0.82 -8.71
CA GLY A 25 -17.34 1.17 -8.02
C GLY A 25 -17.38 0.70 -6.56
N LEU A 26 -16.22 0.66 -5.90
CA LEU A 26 -16.04 0.21 -4.51
C LEU A 26 -15.57 1.34 -3.59
N ASP A 27 -15.58 2.60 -4.04
CA ASP A 27 -15.04 3.74 -3.28
C ASP A 27 -15.84 4.11 -2.04
N ASP A 28 -17.08 3.62 -1.91
CA ASP A 28 -17.85 3.69 -0.66
C ASP A 28 -17.39 2.66 0.40
N LEU A 29 -16.63 1.64 0.00
CA LEU A 29 -16.20 0.53 0.87
C LEU A 29 -14.70 0.55 1.16
N VAL A 30 -13.86 0.85 0.17
CA VAL A 30 -12.39 0.74 0.25
C VAL A 30 -11.66 1.88 -0.49
N GLY A 31 -10.33 1.92 -0.37
CA GLY A 31 -9.46 2.77 -1.18
C GLY A 31 -9.08 4.12 -0.56
N THR A 32 -9.71 4.53 0.53
CA THR A 32 -9.27 5.67 1.36
C THR A 32 -9.39 5.35 2.84
N LEU A 33 -8.59 6.04 3.67
CA LEU A 33 -8.64 5.92 5.12
C LEU A 33 -9.69 6.87 5.69
N GLU A 34 -10.94 6.42 5.75
CA GLU A 34 -12.10 7.20 6.21
C GLU A 34 -12.99 6.34 7.12
N ALA A 35 -13.66 6.99 8.09
CA ALA A 35 -14.59 6.29 8.97
C ALA A 35 -15.77 5.71 8.17
N GLY A 36 -16.11 4.45 8.45
CA GLY A 36 -17.20 3.73 7.77
C GLY A 36 -16.74 2.83 6.62
N LYS A 37 -15.48 2.94 6.17
CA LYS A 37 -14.86 2.05 5.19
C LYS A 37 -14.17 0.85 5.87
N GLU A 38 -13.85 -0.17 5.08
CA GLU A 38 -13.07 -1.31 5.56
C GLU A 38 -11.65 -0.88 5.95
N ALA A 39 -11.17 -1.42 7.06
CA ALA A 39 -9.86 -1.09 7.62
C ALA A 39 -8.75 -1.97 7.02
N ASP A 40 -8.56 -1.84 5.70
CA ASP A 40 -7.44 -2.42 4.96
C ASP A 40 -6.28 -1.43 4.89
N ILE A 41 -5.30 -1.62 5.77
CA ILE A 41 -4.26 -0.63 6.05
C ILE A 41 -2.89 -1.31 6.07
N ILE A 42 -1.89 -0.63 5.52
CA ILE A 42 -0.49 -1.01 5.72
C ILE A 42 0.24 0.11 6.46
N ILE A 43 1.13 -0.27 7.37
CA ILE A 43 2.07 0.64 8.03
C ILE A 43 3.43 0.41 7.39
N VAL A 44 4.11 1.48 7.01
CA VAL A 44 5.39 1.42 6.30
C VAL A 44 6.44 2.26 7.01
N ASP A 45 7.68 1.77 7.01
CA ASP A 45 8.85 2.52 7.46
C ASP A 45 9.37 3.42 6.33
N GLY A 46 9.23 4.73 6.52
CA GLY A 46 9.56 5.77 5.55
C GLY A 46 8.34 6.59 5.10
N ASP A 47 8.59 7.59 4.24
CA ASP A 47 7.55 8.49 3.73
C ASP A 47 7.28 8.24 2.23
N PRO A 48 6.16 7.57 1.87
CA PRO A 48 5.82 7.27 0.48
C PRO A 48 5.46 8.51 -0.35
N SER A 49 5.21 9.67 0.28
CA SER A 49 5.00 10.93 -0.43
C SER A 49 6.30 11.51 -1.00
N GLN A 50 7.44 11.16 -0.39
CA GLN A 50 8.77 11.59 -0.80
C GLN A 50 9.49 10.51 -1.61
N ASP A 51 9.40 9.25 -1.17
CA ASP A 51 9.99 8.09 -1.86
C ASP A 51 8.97 6.96 -1.94
N ILE A 52 8.44 6.72 -3.14
CA ILE A 52 7.45 5.66 -3.37
C ILE A 52 7.97 4.27 -3.00
N ASN A 53 9.29 4.07 -2.93
CA ASN A 53 9.88 2.78 -2.54
C ASN A 53 9.67 2.46 -1.05
N ALA A 54 9.29 3.44 -0.21
CA ALA A 54 8.90 3.19 1.17
C ALA A 54 7.76 2.18 1.29
N LEU A 55 6.89 2.06 0.27
CA LEU A 55 5.82 1.05 0.22
C LEU A 55 6.33 -0.40 0.27
N TRP A 56 7.61 -0.64 -0.01
CA TRP A 56 8.23 -1.97 0.13
C TRP A 56 8.65 -2.30 1.56
N ASN A 57 8.77 -1.30 2.43
CA ASN A 57 9.21 -1.45 3.82
C ASN A 57 7.99 -1.54 4.75
N VAL A 58 7.10 -2.48 4.49
CA VAL A 58 5.89 -2.66 5.29
C VAL A 58 6.26 -3.26 6.65
N ASP A 59 5.82 -2.64 7.73
CA ASP A 59 5.95 -3.12 9.11
C ASP A 59 4.77 -4.00 9.49
N GLU A 60 3.57 -3.43 9.43
CA GLU A 60 2.31 -4.06 9.83
C GLU A 60 1.27 -4.00 8.71
N VAL A 61 0.38 -4.98 8.70
CA VAL A 61 -0.75 -5.06 7.77
C VAL A 61 -1.99 -5.35 8.59
N PHE A 62 -3.03 -4.54 8.38
CA PHE A 62 -4.37 -4.73 8.88
C PHE A 62 -5.26 -5.10 7.70
N PHE A 63 -6.04 -6.16 7.85
CA PHE A 63 -7.02 -6.60 6.86
C PHE A 63 -8.37 -6.75 7.55
N ALA A 64 -9.39 -6.06 7.05
CA ALA A 64 -10.71 -5.96 7.67
C ALA A 64 -10.65 -5.59 9.17
N GLY A 65 -9.67 -4.76 9.57
CA GLY A 65 -9.49 -4.31 10.96
C GLY A 65 -8.69 -5.27 11.86
N GLU A 66 -8.27 -6.43 11.37
CA GLU A 66 -7.48 -7.40 12.13
C GLU A 66 -6.01 -7.37 11.71
N VAL A 67 -5.10 -7.52 12.68
CA VAL A 67 -3.66 -7.59 12.39
C VAL A 67 -3.34 -8.92 11.70
N VAL A 68 -2.66 -8.85 10.57
CA VAL A 68 -2.20 -10.02 9.81
C VAL A 68 -0.85 -10.50 10.33
N ASP A 69 -0.74 -11.78 10.68
CA ASP A 69 0.57 -12.41 10.91
C ASP A 69 1.31 -12.57 9.57
N ARG A 70 2.40 -11.83 9.43
CA ARG A 70 3.22 -11.79 8.21
C ARG A 70 4.43 -12.72 8.28
N GLY A 71 4.48 -13.59 9.29
CA GLY A 71 5.57 -14.52 9.53
C GLY A 71 6.82 -13.85 10.14
N SER A 72 7.84 -14.69 10.35
CA SER A 72 9.14 -14.28 10.92
C SER A 72 9.90 -13.27 10.04
N PHE A 73 10.81 -12.51 10.66
CA PHE A 73 11.71 -11.61 9.93
C PHE A 73 12.54 -12.34 8.85
N ASP A 74 13.04 -13.54 9.17
CA ASP A 74 13.81 -14.37 8.24
C ASP A 74 12.97 -14.81 7.03
N SER A 75 11.68 -15.13 7.24
CA SER A 75 10.78 -15.42 6.12
C SER A 75 10.50 -14.18 5.26
N LYS A 76 10.33 -13.01 5.87
CA LYS A 76 10.05 -11.75 5.15
C LYS A 76 11.23 -11.30 4.28
N THR A 77 12.46 -11.55 4.72
CA THR A 77 13.67 -11.20 3.95
C THR A 77 13.96 -12.18 2.83
N THR A 78 13.55 -13.45 2.96
CA THR A 78 13.78 -14.48 1.93
C THR A 78 12.81 -14.36 0.74
N VAL A 79 11.58 -13.86 0.96
CA VAL A 79 10.52 -13.69 -0.08
C VAL A 79 10.34 -12.22 -0.48
N ARG A 80 11.39 -11.40 -0.34
CA ARG A 80 11.33 -10.02 -0.82
C ARG A 80 11.47 -10.02 -2.34
N GLN A 81 10.41 -9.65 -3.05
CA GLN A 81 10.54 -9.31 -4.47
C GLN A 81 11.21 -7.93 -4.54
N PRO A 82 12.45 -7.81 -5.03
CA PRO A 82 13.05 -6.50 -5.22
C PRO A 82 12.26 -5.75 -6.31
N PRO A 83 12.23 -4.41 -6.29
CA PRO A 83 11.69 -3.64 -7.40
C PRO A 83 12.41 -4.09 -8.68
N ALA A 84 11.65 -4.63 -9.64
CA ALA A 84 12.18 -4.99 -10.94
C ALA A 84 12.46 -3.68 -11.68
N PHE A 85 13.72 -3.46 -12.05
CA PHE A 85 14.16 -2.36 -12.90
C PHE A 85 13.66 -2.56 -14.34
#